data_AF-A0A4V3MTK0-F1
#
_entry.id   AF-A0A4V3MTK0-F1
#
_cell.length_a   1.000
_cell.length_b   1.000
_cell.length_c   1.000
_cell.angle_alpha   90.00
_cell.angle_beta   90.00
_cell.angle_gamma   90.00
#
_symmetry.space_group_name_H-M   'P 1'
#
loop_
_entity.id
_entity.type
_entity.pdbx_description
1 polymer ?
#
loop_
_entity_poly.entity_id
_entity_poly.type
_entity_poly.pdbx_seq_one_letter_code
_entity_poly.pdbx_strand_id
1 'polypeptide(L)'
;YAFDPQASTSAATAGVNVATIKIPWEQSWEEEIQPGPINDYLEVIDIDPVSGQFYEPVDLNHPYLLAQDGLAPSEGDPRFHQQIVFAVAMKTIRTFERALGRRVFWAP
;
A
#
# COMPACT_ATOMS: atom_id res chain seq x y z
N TYR A 1 6.47 -1.58 2.39
CA TYR A 1 7.77 -2.17 2.04
C TYR A 1 8.79 -1.08 2.23
N ALA A 2 9.87 -1.38 2.94
CA ALA A 2 11.02 -0.49 3.04
C ALA A 2 12.23 -1.39 2.79
N PHE A 3 12.97 -1.11 1.73
CA PHE A 3 14.12 -1.87 1.27
C PHE A 3 15.39 -1.17 1.74
N ASP A 4 16.31 -1.92 2.35
CA ASP A 4 17.68 -1.46 2.58
C ASP A 4 18.56 -2.03 1.46
N PRO A 5 19.03 -1.19 0.50
CA PRO A 5 19.86 -1.63 -0.60
C PRO A 5 21.17 -2.29 -0.16
N GLN A 6 21.70 -1.97 1.03
CA GLN A 6 22.96 -2.51 1.52
C GLN A 6 22.83 -3.94 2.04
N ALA A 7 21.66 -4.35 2.51
CA ALA A 7 21.41 -5.72 3.00
C ALA A 7 21.31 -6.76 1.86
N SER A 8 21.13 -6.31 0.62
CA SER A 8 20.86 -7.16 -0.56
C SER A 8 22.10 -7.83 -1.17
N THR A 9 23.31 -7.39 -0.82
CA THR A 9 24.56 -7.90 -1.42
C THR A 9 25.22 -9.03 -0.65
N SER A 10 24.69 -9.39 0.53
CA SER A 10 25.18 -10.53 1.31
C SER A 10 24.26 -11.73 1.14
N ALA A 11 24.81 -12.84 0.65
CA ALA A 11 24.12 -14.12 0.48
C ALA A 11 23.52 -14.67 1.79
N ALA A 12 23.88 -14.11 2.95
CA ALA A 12 23.34 -14.45 4.27
C ALA A 12 21.99 -13.77 4.59
N THR A 13 21.60 -12.68 3.90
CA THR A 13 20.42 -11.85 4.24
C THR A 13 19.26 -11.99 3.25
N ALA A 14 19.48 -12.61 2.10
CA ALA A 14 18.48 -12.71 1.03
C ALA A 14 17.18 -13.44 1.44
N GLY A 15 17.23 -14.25 2.50
CA GLY A 15 16.07 -15.02 2.99
C GLY A 15 15.12 -14.27 3.93
N VAL A 16 15.51 -13.14 4.51
CA VAL A 16 14.73 -12.45 5.57
C VAL A 16 14.77 -10.92 5.41
N ASN A 17 14.30 -10.41 4.27
CA ASN A 17 14.13 -8.96 4.04
C ASN A 17 12.67 -8.57 3.76
N VAL A 18 11.71 -9.41 4.15
CA VAL A 18 10.27 -9.15 3.93
C VAL A 18 9.63 -8.67 5.21
N ALA A 19 9.10 -7.45 5.18
CA ALA A 19 8.28 -6.89 6.25
C ALA A 19 6.82 -6.76 5.79
N THR A 20 5.91 -7.47 6.46
CA THR A 20 4.47 -7.40 6.19
C THR A 20 3.84 -6.22 6.90
N ILE A 21 3.14 -5.36 6.16
CA ILE A 21 2.36 -4.25 6.72
C ILE A 21 0.93 -4.73 6.94
N LYS A 22 0.50 -4.75 8.21
CA LYS A 22 -0.89 -5.03 8.57
C LYS A 22 -1.67 -3.74 8.74
N ILE A 23 -2.79 -3.65 8.05
CA ILE A 23 -3.71 -2.52 8.07
C ILE A 23 -5.08 -3.10 8.44
N PRO A 24 -5.77 -2.54 9.45
CA PRO A 24 -7.15 -2.93 9.72
C PRO A 24 -8.03 -2.78 8.48
N TRP A 25 -9.06 -3.60 8.35
CA TRP A 25 -10.12 -3.34 7.38
C TRP A 25 -10.76 -1.98 7.60
N GLU A 26 -11.33 -1.42 6.55
CA GLU A 26 -12.14 -0.20 6.66
C GLU A 26 -13.27 -0.42 7.67
N GLN A 27 -13.44 0.55 8.54
CA GLN A 27 -14.46 0.52 9.59
C GLN A 27 -15.84 0.82 8.98
N SER A 28 -16.91 0.53 9.70
CA SER A 28 -18.29 0.67 9.18
C SER A 28 -18.71 2.11 8.84
N TRP A 29 -17.90 3.10 9.22
CA TRP A 29 -18.11 4.52 8.93
C TRP A 29 -17.13 5.07 7.88
N GLU A 30 -16.23 4.24 7.37
CA GLU A 30 -15.30 4.57 6.29
C GLU A 30 -15.88 4.09 4.96
N GLU A 31 -15.56 4.78 3.87
CA GLU A 31 -15.93 4.33 2.53
C GLU A 31 -15.14 3.07 2.13
N GLU A 32 -15.75 2.21 1.32
CA GLU A 32 -15.06 1.04 0.77
C GLU A 32 -13.92 1.48 -0.14
N ILE A 33 -12.76 0.83 -0.02
CA ILE A 33 -11.60 1.09 -0.88
C ILE A 33 -11.97 0.84 -2.35
N GLN A 34 -11.80 1.85 -3.19
CA GLN A 34 -12.01 1.72 -4.63
C GLN A 34 -10.71 1.32 -5.36
N PRO A 35 -10.79 0.78 -6.59
CA PRO A 35 -9.60 0.46 -7.39
C PRO A 35 -8.70 1.68 -7.62
N GLY A 36 -7.38 1.47 -7.59
CA GLY A 36 -6.39 2.56 -7.60
C GLY A 36 -6.09 3.04 -6.18
N PRO A 37 -6.00 2.08 -5.25
CA PRO A 37 -6.50 2.12 -3.87
C PRO A 37 -6.91 3.51 -3.40
N ILE A 38 -8.22 3.76 -3.40
CA ILE A 38 -8.79 5.07 -3.07
C ILE A 38 -9.60 4.98 -1.77
N ASN A 39 -9.38 5.93 -0.87
CA ASN A 39 -10.24 6.18 0.29
C ASN A 39 -10.26 7.68 0.65
N ASP A 40 -10.85 8.02 1.80
CA ASP A 40 -10.96 9.38 2.34
C ASP A 40 -9.64 10.17 2.41
N TYR A 41 -8.48 9.49 2.38
CA TYR A 41 -7.18 10.13 2.55
C TYR A 41 -6.32 10.16 1.30
N LEU A 42 -6.40 9.12 0.47
CA LEU A 42 -5.42 8.83 -0.56
C LEU A 42 -6.09 8.28 -1.81
N GLU A 43 -5.55 8.65 -2.96
CA GLU A 43 -5.74 8.00 -4.25
C GLU A 43 -4.34 7.63 -4.77
N VAL A 44 -4.14 6.39 -5.21
CA VAL A 44 -2.83 5.92 -5.69
C VAL A 44 -2.87 5.75 -7.20
N ILE A 45 -2.18 6.67 -7.89
CA ILE A 45 -1.99 6.65 -9.35
C ILE A 45 -0.54 6.30 -9.64
N ASP A 46 -0.32 5.10 -10.20
CA ASP A 46 1.01 4.66 -10.65
C ASP A 46 1.18 5.00 -12.14
N ILE A 47 2.21 5.78 -12.46
CA ILE A 47 2.47 6.32 -13.80
C ILE A 47 3.77 5.70 -14.33
N ASP A 48 3.69 5.08 -15.51
CA ASP A 48 4.88 4.66 -16.23
C ASP A 48 5.68 5.89 -16.69
N PRO A 49 6.93 6.08 -16.20
CA PRO A 49 7.72 7.25 -16.55
C PRO A 49 8.11 7.29 -18.03
N VAL A 50 8.11 6.16 -18.74
CA VAL A 50 8.52 6.10 -20.15
C VAL A 50 7.38 6.55 -21.07
N SER A 51 6.17 6.03 -20.86
CA SER A 51 5.00 6.36 -21.69
C SER A 51 4.15 7.52 -21.16
N GLY A 52 4.30 7.88 -19.88
CA GLY A 52 3.45 8.86 -19.20
C GLY A 52 2.00 8.39 -19.00
N GLN A 53 1.72 7.11 -19.23
CA GLN A 53 0.40 6.51 -19.01
C GLN A 53 0.30 5.94 -17.59
N PHE A 54 -0.93 5.86 -17.06
CA PHE A 54 -1.17 5.20 -15.78
C PHE A 54 -1.33 3.70 -15.96
N TYR A 55 -0.83 2.93 -14.99
CA TYR A 55 -1.07 1.49 -14.91
C TYR A 55 -2.51 1.19 -14.49
N GLU A 56 -2.98 0.00 -14.82
CA GLU A 56 -4.32 -0.45 -14.41
C GLU A 56 -4.48 -0.37 -12.88
N PRO A 57 -5.54 0.29 -12.39
CA PRO A 57 -5.79 0.43 -10.96
C PRO A 57 -6.00 -0.94 -10.28
N VAL A 58 -5.26 -1.23 -9.21
CA VAL A 58 -5.46 -2.46 -8.44
C VAL A 58 -6.72 -2.38 -7.58
N ASP A 59 -7.57 -3.39 -7.66
CA ASP A 59 -8.73 -3.57 -6.78
C ASP A 59 -8.36 -4.44 -5.58
N LEU A 60 -8.08 -3.83 -4.42
CA LEU A 60 -7.73 -4.56 -3.19
C LEU A 60 -8.92 -5.33 -2.58
N ASN A 61 -10.15 -5.01 -2.98
CA ASN A 61 -11.36 -5.71 -2.57
C ASN A 61 -11.72 -6.87 -3.52
N HIS A 62 -10.92 -7.10 -4.57
CA HIS A 62 -11.12 -8.23 -5.46
C HIS A 62 -11.03 -9.55 -4.65
N PRO A 63 -12.02 -10.47 -4.74
CA PRO A 63 -12.09 -11.65 -3.88
C PRO A 63 -10.84 -12.52 -3.89
N TYR A 64 -10.14 -12.60 -5.02
CA TYR A 64 -8.89 -13.34 -5.16
C TYR A 64 -7.74 -12.74 -4.33
N LEU A 65 -7.67 -11.41 -4.23
CA LEU A 65 -6.63 -10.74 -3.42
C LEU A 65 -6.96 -10.79 -1.93
N LEU A 66 -8.23 -10.63 -1.57
CA LEU A 66 -8.70 -10.80 -0.19
C LEU A 66 -8.35 -12.18 0.37
N ALA A 67 -8.45 -13.23 -0.46
CA ALA A 67 -8.10 -14.59 -0.06
C ALA A 67 -6.58 -14.82 0.12
N GLN A 68 -5.72 -13.90 -0.34
CA GLN A 68 -4.26 -14.04 -0.37
C GLN A 68 -3.53 -13.03 0.53
N ASP A 69 -4.25 -12.27 1.36
CA ASP A 69 -3.69 -11.12 2.09
C ASP A 69 -3.04 -10.08 1.14
N GLY A 70 -3.55 -9.96 -0.09
CA GLY A 70 -3.06 -9.07 -1.13
C GLY A 70 -2.06 -9.71 -2.11
N LEU A 71 -1.39 -8.87 -2.88
CA LEU A 71 -0.35 -9.24 -3.83
C LEU A 71 0.97 -9.59 -3.14
N ALA A 72 1.66 -10.60 -3.67
CA ALA A 72 3.03 -10.92 -3.27
C ALA A 72 4.00 -9.79 -3.65
N PRO A 73 5.09 -9.57 -2.87
CA PRO A 73 6.11 -8.60 -3.21
C PRO A 73 6.73 -8.82 -4.60
N SER A 74 6.73 -7.77 -5.42
CA SER A 74 7.26 -7.80 -6.78
C SER A 74 7.68 -6.40 -7.25
N GLU A 75 8.90 -6.25 -7.76
CA GLU A 75 9.37 -5.01 -8.40
C GLU A 75 8.90 -4.86 -9.85
N GLY A 76 8.43 -5.95 -10.46
CA GLY A 76 7.98 -5.99 -11.85
C GLY A 76 6.47 -5.93 -12.01
N ASP A 77 5.70 -5.92 -10.91
CA ASP A 77 4.24 -5.85 -10.93
C ASP A 77 3.76 -4.48 -10.44
N PRO A 78 3.32 -3.58 -11.32
CA PRO A 78 2.81 -2.26 -10.96
C PRO A 78 1.66 -2.29 -9.94
N ARG A 79 0.87 -3.38 -9.92
CA ARG A 79 -0.23 -3.51 -8.96
C ARG A 79 0.31 -3.67 -7.53
N PHE A 80 1.46 -4.33 -7.36
CA PHE A 80 2.12 -4.41 -6.06
C PHE A 80 2.64 -3.04 -5.62
N HIS A 81 3.16 -2.23 -6.55
CA HIS A 81 3.59 -0.86 -6.25
C HIS A 81 2.43 -0.02 -5.71
N GLN A 82 1.27 -0.09 -6.36
CA GLN A 82 0.06 0.58 -5.89
C GLN A 82 -0.35 0.10 -4.49
N GLN A 83 -0.42 -1.22 -4.28
CA GLN A 83 -0.75 -1.81 -2.97
C GLN A 83 0.20 -1.34 -1.86
N ILE A 84 1.50 -1.34 -2.14
CA ILE A 84 2.51 -1.09 -1.11
C ILE A 84 2.63 0.39 -0.75
N VAL A 85 2.42 1.29 -1.72
CA VAL A 85 2.33 2.73 -1.49
C VAL A 85 1.11 3.04 -0.62
N PHE A 86 -0.06 2.53 -1.00
CA PHE A 86 -1.28 2.66 -0.20
C PHE A 86 -1.05 2.15 1.23
N ALA A 87 -0.43 0.98 1.36
CA ALA A 87 -0.24 0.34 2.64
C ALA A 87 0.68 1.14 3.58
N VAL A 88 1.82 1.63 3.08
CA VAL A 88 2.77 2.43 3.85
C VAL A 88 2.13 3.75 4.28
N ALA A 89 1.44 4.43 3.37
CA ALA A 89 0.80 5.71 3.63
C ALA A 89 -0.34 5.58 4.65
N MET A 90 -1.26 4.61 4.48
CA MET A 90 -2.35 4.38 5.43
C MET A 90 -1.85 3.93 6.81
N LYS A 91 -0.81 3.11 6.87
CA LYS A 91 -0.16 2.76 8.15
C LYS A 91 0.35 3.99 8.89
N THR A 92 0.91 4.94 8.13
CA THR A 92 1.44 6.19 8.65
C THR A 92 0.32 7.08 9.17
N ILE A 93 -0.73 7.31 8.37
CA ILE A 93 -1.93 8.08 8.76
C ILE A 93 -2.55 7.52 10.04
N ARG A 94 -2.83 6.21 10.08
CA ARG A 94 -3.42 5.58 11.27
C ARG A 94 -2.52 5.65 12.51
N THR A 95 -1.20 5.70 12.32
CA THR A 95 -0.26 5.93 13.43
C THR A 95 -0.42 7.33 14.00
N PHE A 96 -0.58 8.35 13.15
CA PHE A 96 -0.87 9.72 13.58
C PHE A 96 -2.24 9.83 14.26
N GLU A 97 -3.28 9.23 13.70
CA GLU A 97 -4.63 9.27 14.28
C GLU A 97 -4.68 8.63 15.66
N ARG A 98 -3.99 7.50 15.84
CA ARG A 98 -3.86 6.86 17.14
C ARG A 98 -3.15 7.76 18.15
N ALA A 99 -2.10 8.47 17.73
CA ALA A 99 -1.38 9.39 18.61
C ALA A 99 -2.18 10.65 18.95
N LEU A 100 -2.99 11.15 18.01
CA LEU A 100 -3.84 12.33 18.17
C LEU A 100 -5.16 12.04 18.87
N GLY A 101 -5.62 10.79 18.86
CA GLY A 101 -6.93 10.38 19.37
C GLY A 101 -8.11 10.84 18.50
N ARG A 102 -7.87 11.24 17.25
CA ARG A 102 -8.89 11.72 16.30
C ARG A 102 -8.45 11.51 14.86
N ARG A 103 -9.41 11.57 13.92
CA ARG A 103 -9.13 11.56 12.49
C ARG A 103 -8.30 12.77 12.07
N VAL A 104 -7.39 12.57 11.11
CA VAL A 104 -6.66 13.68 10.48
C VAL A 104 -7.45 14.21 9.29
N PHE A 105 -7.73 15.51 9.28
CA PHE A 105 -8.33 16.19 8.13
C PHE A 105 -7.24 17.04 7.48
N TRP A 106 -6.91 16.73 6.23
CA TRP A 106 -5.77 17.34 5.51
C TRP A 106 -6.14 18.61 4.73
N ALA A 107 -7.40 19.03 4.77
CA ALA A 107 -7.88 20.34 4.35
C ALA A 107 -9.02 20.79 5.30
N PRO A 108 -9.20 22.11 5.52
CA PRO A 108 -10.24 22.65 6.40
C PRO A 108 -11.67 22.41 5.90
#